data_AF-A0A3C1U1R7-F1
#
_entry.id   AF-A0A3C1U1R7-F1
#
_cell.length_a   1.000
_cell.length_b   1.000
_cell.length_c   1.000
_cell.angle_alpha   90.00
_cell.angle_beta   90.00
_cell.angle_gamma   90.00
#
_symmetry.space_group_name_H-M   'P 1'
#
loop_
_entity.id
_entity.type
_entity.pdbx_description
1 polymer ?
#
loop_
_entity_poly.entity_id
_entity_poly.type
_entity_poly.pdbx_seq_one_letter_code
_entity_poly.pdbx_strand_id
1 'polypeptide(L)'
;MLSGCPGPVGVEVPADVWGEDSGVSSVSASTGVAAPAISADDIDAAAALIKAAQRPLIVVGSGAQEHSDAVRALAEQTGAGVMAFRT
;
A
#
# COMPACT_ATOMS: atom_id res chain seq x y z
N MET A 1 -4.09 -11.32 -0.14
CA MET A 1 -4.52 -10.41 -1.23
C MET A 1 -5.22 -9.14 -0.76
N LEU A 2 -5.36 -8.85 0.55
CA LEU A 2 -6.21 -7.76 1.05
C LEU A 2 -5.49 -6.82 2.04
N SER A 3 -4.16 -6.88 2.10
CA SER A 3 -3.37 -6.17 3.10
C SER A 3 -1.97 -5.85 2.59
N GLY A 4 -1.40 -4.76 3.09
CA GLY A 4 -0.01 -4.36 2.82
C GLY A 4 0.30 -4.25 1.34
N CYS A 5 1.37 -4.93 0.90
CA CYS A 5 1.73 -5.09 -0.50
C CYS A 5 1.07 -6.36 -1.07
N PRO A 6 -0.04 -6.25 -1.84
CA PRO A 6 -0.76 -7.43 -2.32
C PRO A 6 0.09 -8.24 -3.29
N GLY A 7 -0.01 -9.57 -3.20
CA GLY A 7 0.70 -10.50 -4.07
C GLY A 7 -0.07 -11.82 -4.27
N PRO A 8 0.38 -12.66 -5.22
CA PRO A 8 -0.26 -13.94 -5.51
C PRO A 8 -0.11 -14.91 -4.33
N VAL A 9 -1.06 -15.84 -4.21
CA VAL A 9 -1.03 -16.94 -3.25
C VAL A 9 -1.31 -18.23 -4.01
N GLY A 10 -0.46 -19.24 -3.80
CA GLY A 10 -0.70 -20.60 -4.27
C GLY A 10 -1.32 -21.43 -3.15
N VAL A 11 -2.35 -22.21 -3.49
CA VAL A 11 -2.95 -23.21 -2.58
C VAL A 11 -2.89 -24.54 -3.30
N GLU A 12 -2.29 -25.53 -2.65
CA GLU A 12 -2.20 -26.90 -3.17
C GLU A 12 -3.14 -27.82 -2.37
N VAL A 13 -3.90 -28.64 -3.08
CA VAL A 13 -4.86 -29.58 -2.50
C VAL A 13 -4.67 -30.95 -3.15
N PRO A 14 -4.42 -32.01 -2.36
CA PRO A 14 -4.33 -33.38 -2.87
C PRO A 14 -5.62 -33.82 -3.60
N ALA A 15 -5.48 -34.65 -4.62
CA ALA A 15 -6.59 -35.01 -5.50
C ALA A 15 -7.72 -35.78 -4.78
N ASP A 16 -7.35 -36.58 -3.79
CA ASP A 16 -8.24 -37.38 -2.94
C ASP A 16 -9.10 -36.53 -1.99
N VAL A 17 -8.64 -35.32 -1.63
CA VAL A 17 -9.35 -34.43 -0.70
C VAL A 17 -10.54 -33.71 -1.36
N TRP A 18 -10.55 -33.56 -2.69
CA TRP A 18 -11.63 -32.84 -3.40
C TRP A 18 -13.02 -33.48 -3.28
N GLY A 19 -13.07 -34.78 -2.97
CA GLY A 19 -14.33 -35.52 -2.83
C GLY A 19 -14.83 -35.65 -1.40
N GLU A 20 -14.09 -35.17 -0.41
CA GLU A 20 -14.43 -35.32 1.01
C GLU A 20 -15.48 -34.30 1.45
N ASP A 21 -16.38 -34.71 2.36
CA ASP A 21 -17.29 -33.78 3.02
C ASP A 21 -16.50 -32.91 4.00
N SER A 22 -16.42 -31.61 3.70
CA SER A 22 -15.73 -30.65 4.56
C SER A 22 -16.42 -30.41 5.91
N GLY A 23 -17.71 -30.74 6.05
CA GLY A 23 -18.53 -30.36 7.20
C GLY A 23 -18.73 -28.85 7.37
N VAL A 24 -18.28 -28.03 6.42
CA VAL A 24 -18.37 -26.56 6.45
C VAL A 24 -19.66 -26.11 5.76
N SER A 25 -20.58 -25.54 6.54
CA SER A 25 -21.88 -25.04 6.05
C SER A 25 -21.82 -23.62 5.47
N SER A 26 -20.78 -22.85 5.77
CA SER A 26 -20.55 -21.52 5.21
C SER A 26 -19.09 -21.09 5.36
N VAL A 27 -18.60 -20.31 4.40
CA VAL A 27 -17.28 -19.68 4.44
C VAL A 27 -17.47 -18.17 4.38
N SER A 28 -16.87 -17.45 5.32
CA SER A 28 -16.84 -15.99 5.28
C SER A 28 -15.67 -15.52 4.42
N ALA A 29 -15.88 -14.48 3.62
CA ALA A 29 -14.79 -13.83 2.91
C ALA A 29 -13.80 -13.23 3.92
N SER A 30 -12.50 -13.37 3.66
CA SER A 30 -11.49 -12.61 4.41
C SER A 30 -11.77 -11.13 4.22
N THR A 31 -11.77 -10.38 5.32
CA THR A 31 -11.75 -8.92 5.27
C THR A 31 -10.30 -8.44 5.17
N GLY A 32 -10.11 -7.23 4.66
CA GLY A 32 -8.77 -6.63 4.60
C GLY A 32 -8.22 -6.38 6.01
N VAL A 33 -6.89 -6.44 6.13
CA VAL A 33 -6.22 -6.06 7.39
C VAL A 33 -6.14 -4.53 7.42
N ALA A 34 -6.42 -3.94 8.58
CA ALA A 34 -6.27 -2.51 8.78
C ALA A 34 -4.83 -2.07 8.45
N ALA A 35 -4.70 -0.90 7.82
CA ALA A 35 -3.39 -0.30 7.61
C ALA A 35 -2.68 -0.08 8.97
N PRO A 36 -1.36 -0.24 9.03
CA PRO A 36 -0.60 0.05 10.25
C PRO A 36 -0.82 1.51 10.68
N ALA A 37 -0.82 1.73 12.00
CA ALA A 37 -0.94 3.07 12.55
C ALA A 37 0.25 3.92 12.12
N ILE A 38 -0.02 5.14 11.69
CA ILE A 38 1.01 6.12 11.33
C ILE A 38 1.39 6.91 12.58
N SER A 39 2.69 7.07 12.83
CA SER A 39 3.21 7.91 13.92
C SER A 39 3.18 9.38 13.51
N ALA A 40 2.55 10.23 14.32
CA ALA A 40 2.54 11.67 14.09
C ALA A 40 3.95 12.27 14.17
N ASP A 41 4.78 11.77 15.10
CA ASP A 41 6.16 12.21 15.27
C ASP A 41 7.00 11.93 14.02
N ASP A 42 6.77 10.78 13.36
CA ASP A 42 7.46 10.42 12.11
C ASP A 42 7.04 11.34 10.95
N ILE A 43 5.77 11.75 10.91
CA ILE A 43 5.27 12.72 9.91
C ILE A 43 5.95 14.08 10.13
N ASP A 44 6.00 14.57 11.37
CA ASP A 44 6.61 15.86 11.70
C ASP A 44 8.11 15.88 11.38
N ALA A 45 8.81 14.79 11.70
CA ALA A 45 10.22 14.62 11.34
C ALA A 45 10.43 14.64 9.81
N ALA A 46 9.59 13.93 9.06
CA ALA A 46 9.66 13.93 7.59
C ALA A 46 9.36 15.32 7.00
N ALA A 47 8.36 16.03 7.52
CA ALA A 47 8.03 17.38 7.08
C ALA A 47 9.17 18.38 7.33
N ALA A 48 9.85 18.28 8.48
CA ALA A 48 11.02 19.10 8.79
C ALA A 48 12.17 18.87 7.80
N LEU A 49 12.44 17.61 7.44
CA LEU A 49 13.45 17.25 6.45
C LEU A 49 13.12 17.79 5.05
N ILE A 50 11.86 17.65 4.62
CA ILE A 50 11.40 18.16 3.32
C ILE A 50 11.52 19.69 3.28
N LYS A 51 11.15 20.38 4.35
CA LYS A 51 11.23 21.85 4.43
C LYS A 51 12.67 22.38 4.40
N ALA A 52 13.62 21.62 4.95
CA ALA A 52 15.04 21.97 4.92
C ALA A 52 15.72 21.65 3.57
N ALA A 53 15.08 20.88 2.70
CA ALA A 53 15.66 20.47 1.43
C ALA A 53 15.70 21.63 0.43
N GLN A 54 16.87 21.85 -0.20
CA GLN A 54 17.04 22.94 -1.17
C GLN A 54 16.49 22.59 -2.55
N ARG A 55 16.53 21.31 -2.95
CA ARG A 55 16.14 20.83 -4.29
C ARG A 55 15.43 19.47 -4.18
N PRO A 56 14.23 19.40 -3.58
CA PRO A 56 13.54 18.13 -3.35
C PRO A 56 13.01 17.52 -4.66
N LEU A 57 12.96 16.18 -4.68
CA LEU A 57 12.36 15.37 -5.75
C LEU A 57 11.45 14.32 -5.10
N ILE A 58 10.21 14.22 -5.57
CA ILE A 58 9.24 13.21 -5.13
C ILE A 58 9.29 12.03 -6.11
N VAL A 59 9.62 10.85 -5.60
CA VAL A 59 9.62 9.60 -6.38
C VAL A 59 8.39 8.79 -6.00
N VAL A 60 7.50 8.56 -6.96
CA VAL A 60 6.20 7.93 -6.74
C VAL A 60 6.23 6.49 -7.22
N GLY A 61 6.05 5.55 -6.28
CA GLY A 61 5.89 4.12 -6.56
C GLY A 61 4.42 3.70 -6.72
N SER A 62 4.19 2.42 -7.04
CA SER A 62 2.85 1.85 -7.26
C SER A 62 1.92 1.91 -6.05
N GLY A 63 2.45 2.07 -4.83
CA GLY A 63 1.68 2.22 -3.60
C GLY A 63 0.89 3.53 -3.49
N ALA A 64 1.20 4.54 -4.32
CA ALA A 64 0.48 5.82 -4.36
C ALA A 64 -0.58 5.88 -5.48
N GLN A 65 -0.89 4.73 -6.10
CA GLN A 65 -2.02 4.65 -7.04
C GLN A 65 -3.31 5.11 -6.37
N GLU A 66 -4.20 5.76 -7.12
CA GLU A 66 -5.43 6.41 -6.62
C GLU A 66 -5.22 7.57 -5.62
N HIS A 67 -3.98 8.01 -5.38
CA HIS A 67 -3.65 9.12 -4.47
C HIS A 67 -2.94 10.29 -5.17
N SER A 68 -3.21 10.47 -6.48
CA SER A 68 -2.58 11.50 -7.31
C SER A 68 -2.80 12.93 -6.78
N ASP A 69 -3.99 13.23 -6.24
CA ASP A 69 -4.30 14.55 -5.70
C ASP A 69 -3.46 14.89 -4.46
N ALA A 70 -3.22 13.93 -3.58
CA ALA A 70 -2.37 14.12 -2.40
C ALA A 70 -0.91 14.36 -2.79
N VAL A 71 -0.40 13.58 -3.75
CA VAL A 71 0.95 13.77 -4.30
C VAL A 71 1.09 15.14 -4.95
N ARG A 72 0.10 15.56 -5.74
CA ARG A 72 0.07 16.86 -6.40
C ARG A 72 0.07 18.00 -5.39
N ALA A 73 -0.77 17.93 -4.35
CA ALA A 73 -0.82 18.95 -3.31
C ALA A 73 0.52 19.07 -2.56
N LEU A 74 1.23 17.96 -2.31
CA LEU A 74 2.55 17.99 -1.69
C LEU A 74 3.60 18.60 -2.63
N ALA A 75 3.58 18.25 -3.92
CA ALA A 75 4.49 18.82 -4.91
C ALA A 75 4.29 20.34 -5.06
N GLU A 76 3.04 20.80 -5.11
CA GLU A 76 2.68 22.22 -5.20
C GLU A 76 3.17 23.01 -3.96
N GLN A 77 3.03 22.44 -2.76
CA GLN A 77 3.50 23.09 -1.52
C GLN A 77 5.03 23.16 -1.41
N THR A 78 5.72 22.13 -1.89
CA THR A 78 7.18 22.00 -1.74
C THR A 78 7.95 22.54 -2.93
N GLY A 79 7.30 22.79 -4.06
CA GLY A 79 7.94 23.09 -5.34
C GLY A 79 8.78 21.94 -5.89
N ALA A 80 8.61 20.73 -5.35
CA ALA A 80 9.40 19.57 -5.74
C ALA A 80 9.02 19.08 -7.13
N GLY A 81 10.02 18.65 -7.91
CA GLY A 81 9.76 17.85 -9.10
C GLY A 81 9.14 16.51 -8.72
N VAL A 82 8.37 15.90 -9.63
CA VAL A 82 7.76 14.58 -9.41
C VAL A 82 8.19 13.64 -10.53
N MET A 83 8.66 12.44 -10.16
CA MET A 83 8.87 11.34 -11.08
C MET A 83 8.05 10.14 -10.64
N ALA A 84 7.37 9.49 -11.59
CA ALA A 84 6.66 8.25 -11.36
C ALA A 84 7.22 7.18 -12.29
N PHE A 85 7.50 5.99 -11.74
CA PHE A 85 7.92 4.85 -12.53
C PHE A 85 6.86 3.76 -12.45
N ARG A 86 6.33 3.37 -13.62
CA ARG A 86 5.50 2.18 -13.79
C ARG A 86 6.35 1.12 -14.50
N THR A 87 6.57 -0.01 -13.83
CA THR A 87 6.99 -1.28 -14.43
C THR A 87 5.82 -2.24 -14.41
#